data_AF-A0A962NZN7-F1
#
_entry.id   AF-A0A962NZN7-F1
#
_cell.length_a   1.000
_cell.length_b   1.000
_cell.length_c   1.000
_cell.angle_alpha   90.00
_cell.angle_beta   90.00
_cell.angle_gamma   90.00
#
_symmetry.space_group_name_H-M   'P 1'
#
loop_
_entity.id
_entity.type
_entity.pdbx_description
1 polymer ?
#
loop_
_entity_poly.entity_id
_entity_poly.type
_entity_poly.pdbx_seq_one_letter_code
_entity_poly.pdbx_strand_id
1 'polypeptide(L)'
;MSANRKSVFLSDQSLDILGPFSSGRLNLVIEKYGYLIQTEDITAIFSPSELELLYQITKEQATQEWDLWREVTARKLWALVMDSENIETDKNNQKLAGKMLTLTPVQEVALIETIDRHWAEERDRLFKAYQERKMQAREERKRTL
;
A
#
# COMPACT_ATOMS: atom_id res chain seq x y z
N MET A 1 -11.90 30.78 -21.63
CA MET A 1 -11.89 30.29 -20.24
C MET A 1 -11.22 28.93 -20.21
N SER A 2 -10.09 28.82 -19.49
CA SER A 2 -9.28 27.61 -19.43
C SER A 2 -9.67 26.78 -18.21
N ALA A 3 -10.21 25.59 -18.43
CA ALA A 3 -10.40 24.58 -17.39
C ALA A 3 -9.90 23.22 -17.92
N ASN A 4 -8.62 23.18 -18.25
CA ASN A 4 -7.93 21.93 -18.58
C ASN A 4 -7.22 21.41 -17.32
N ARG A 5 -7.96 20.67 -16.49
CA ARG A 5 -7.39 19.71 -15.54
C ARG A 5 -8.24 18.46 -15.57
N LYS A 6 -7.99 17.62 -16.57
CA LYS A 6 -8.39 16.21 -16.53
C LYS A 6 -7.65 15.57 -15.35
N SER A 7 -8.33 15.46 -14.21
CA SER A 7 -7.93 14.57 -13.12
C SER A 7 -8.26 13.14 -13.57
N VAL A 8 -7.25 12.29 -13.65
CA VAL A 8 -7.26 10.99 -14.33
C VAL A 8 -7.59 9.82 -13.37
N PHE A 9 -8.19 10.04 -12.20
CA PHE A 9 -8.15 9.00 -11.15
C PHE A 9 -9.45 8.69 -10.44
N LEU A 10 -10.61 8.77 -11.11
CA LEU A 10 -11.86 8.33 -10.48
C LEU A 10 -12.74 7.62 -11.50
N SER A 11 -13.01 6.32 -11.27
CA SER A 11 -14.00 5.55 -12.03
C SER A 11 -15.40 6.15 -11.84
N ASP A 12 -16.35 5.85 -12.73
CA ASP A 12 -17.72 6.38 -12.65
C ASP A 12 -18.40 6.07 -11.29
N GLN A 13 -18.09 4.92 -10.68
CA GLN A 13 -18.51 4.59 -9.32
C GLN A 13 -17.90 5.50 -8.25
N SER A 14 -16.65 5.93 -8.45
CA SER A 14 -15.99 6.89 -7.57
C SER A 14 -16.64 8.27 -7.69
N LEU A 15 -17.11 8.65 -8.88
CA LEU A 15 -17.87 9.87 -9.11
C LEU A 15 -19.28 9.82 -8.51
N ASP A 16 -19.94 8.66 -8.45
CA ASP A 16 -21.22 8.49 -7.75
C ASP A 16 -21.09 8.61 -6.23
N ILE A 17 -19.98 8.11 -5.67
CA ILE A 17 -19.67 8.25 -4.23
C ILE A 17 -19.27 9.68 -3.89
N LEU A 18 -18.51 10.35 -4.77
CA LEU A 18 -17.99 11.71 -4.56
C LEU A 18 -18.93 12.82 -5.04
N GLY A 19 -19.91 12.52 -5.89
CA GLY A 19 -20.89 13.45 -6.44
C GLY A 19 -21.66 14.28 -5.40
N PRO A 20 -22.00 13.74 -4.21
CA PRO A 20 -22.60 14.51 -3.12
C PRO A 20 -21.63 15.42 -2.36
N PHE A 21 -20.32 15.14 -2.46
CA PHE A 21 -19.26 15.87 -1.77
C PHE A 21 -18.66 16.90 -2.71
N SER A 22 -19.33 18.05 -2.83
CA SER A 22 -18.67 19.25 -3.36
C SER A 22 -17.36 19.46 -2.59
N SER A 23 -16.30 19.90 -3.26
CA SER A 23 -14.93 19.99 -2.71
C SER A 23 -14.85 20.64 -1.32
N GLY A 24 -15.77 21.57 -1.00
CA GLY A 24 -15.92 22.15 0.34
C GLY A 24 -16.43 21.18 1.41
N ARG A 25 -17.41 20.32 1.10
CA ARG A 25 -17.92 19.30 2.03
C ARG A 25 -16.93 18.17 2.27
N LEU A 26 -16.19 17.75 1.24
CA LEU A 26 -15.13 16.74 1.41
C LEU A 26 -14.02 17.27 2.32
N ASN A 27 -13.57 18.50 2.09
CA ASN A 27 -12.58 19.15 2.96
C ASN A 27 -13.10 19.30 4.39
N LEU A 28 -14.38 19.63 4.58
CA LEU A 28 -14.98 19.75 5.91
C LEU A 28 -15.14 18.39 6.62
N VAL A 29 -15.36 17.31 5.87
CA VAL A 29 -15.32 15.93 6.38
C VAL A 29 -13.89 15.54 6.75
N ILE A 30 -12.89 15.85 5.92
CA ILE A 30 -11.47 15.63 6.22
C ILE A 30 -11.01 16.49 7.40
N GLU A 31 -11.46 17.73 7.56
CA GLU A 31 -11.13 18.55 8.73
C GLU A 31 -11.83 18.04 9.99
N LYS A 32 -13.11 17.65 9.88
CA LYS A 32 -13.92 17.21 11.02
C LYS A 32 -13.58 15.81 11.49
N TYR A 33 -13.17 14.92 10.58
CA TYR A 33 -12.86 13.52 10.87
C TYR A 33 -11.40 13.17 10.57
N GLY A 34 -10.57 14.13 10.16
CA GLY A 34 -9.15 13.91 9.86
C GLY A 34 -8.34 13.49 11.07
N TYR A 35 -8.81 13.79 12.28
CA TYR A 35 -8.24 13.24 13.50
C TYR A 35 -8.47 11.72 13.62
N LEU A 36 -9.48 11.15 12.96
CA LEU A 36 -9.66 9.70 12.80
C LEU A 36 -8.74 9.12 11.71
N ILE A 37 -8.15 9.99 10.87
CA ILE A 37 -7.11 9.67 9.87
C ILE A 37 -5.71 9.80 10.50
N GLN A 38 -5.60 10.10 11.81
CA GLN A 38 -4.35 9.85 12.53
C GLN A 38 -4.17 8.34 12.64
N THR A 39 -3.56 7.77 11.61
CA THR A 39 -3.11 6.39 11.67
C THR A 39 -2.08 6.28 12.77
N GLU A 40 -2.34 5.37 13.72
CA GLU A 40 -1.43 5.11 14.82
C GLU A 40 -0.06 4.71 14.27
N ASP A 41 1.00 5.10 14.98
CA ASP A 41 2.36 4.72 14.61
C ASP A 41 2.52 3.20 14.78
N ILE A 42 2.45 2.50 13.65
CA ILE A 42 2.52 1.05 13.59
C ILE A 42 3.87 0.50 14.07
N THR A 43 4.91 1.34 14.12
CA THR A 43 6.26 0.98 14.59
C THR A 43 6.31 0.75 16.10
N ALA A 44 5.30 1.22 16.85
CA ALA A 44 5.13 0.88 18.26
C ALA A 44 4.62 -0.56 18.48
N ILE A 45 4.02 -1.17 17.45
CA ILE A 45 3.35 -2.49 17.53
C ILE A 45 4.19 -3.56 16.83
N PHE A 46 4.80 -3.21 15.69
CA PHE A 46 5.61 -4.11 14.89
C PHE A 46 7.07 -3.66 14.86
N SER A 47 7.99 -4.60 15.08
CA SER A 47 9.41 -4.32 14.90
C SER A 47 9.76 -4.17 13.42
N PRO A 48 10.89 -3.51 13.08
CA PRO A 48 11.32 -3.38 11.69
C PRO A 48 11.46 -4.73 10.96
N SER A 49 11.93 -5.78 11.66
CA SER A 49 12.05 -7.12 11.10
C SER A 49 10.69 -7.79 10.86
N GLU A 50 9.70 -7.51 11.71
CA GLU A 50 8.34 -7.99 11.53
C GLU A 50 7.69 -7.31 10.31
N LEU A 51 7.88 -6.01 10.15
CA LEU A 51 7.41 -5.27 8.97
C LEU A 51 8.08 -5.74 7.69
N GLU A 52 9.39 -5.99 7.70
CA GLU A 52 10.11 -6.52 6.54
C GLU A 52 9.55 -7.87 6.10
N LEU A 53 9.27 -8.77 7.06
CA LEU A 53 8.65 -10.05 6.77
C LEU A 53 7.25 -9.87 6.13
N LEU A 54 6.45 -8.92 6.63
CA LEU A 54 5.15 -8.60 6.05
C LEU A 54 5.27 -8.05 4.64
N TYR A 55 6.26 -7.21 4.36
CA TYR A 55 6.52 -6.76 2.99
C TYR A 55 6.80 -7.97 2.10
N GLN A 56 7.72 -8.86 2.48
CA GLN A 56 8.04 -10.04 1.67
C GLN A 56 6.82 -10.93 1.41
N ILE A 57 6.00 -11.20 2.43
CA ILE A 57 4.78 -12.02 2.30
C ILE A 57 3.73 -11.35 1.39
N THR A 58 3.60 -10.03 1.46
CA THR A 58 2.59 -9.28 0.70
C THR A 58 3.03 -8.89 -0.70
N LYS A 59 4.31 -9.07 -1.04
CA LYS A 59 4.92 -8.64 -2.30
C LYS A 59 4.12 -9.02 -3.54
N GLU A 60 3.73 -10.29 -3.68
CA GLU A 60 3.06 -10.76 -4.88
C GLU A 60 1.68 -10.11 -5.04
N GLN A 61 0.85 -10.13 -3.99
CA GLN A 61 -0.48 -9.52 -4.01
C GLN A 61 -0.42 -7.99 -4.19
N ALA A 62 0.50 -7.32 -3.48
CA ALA A 62 0.64 -5.87 -3.53
C ALA A 62 1.19 -5.38 -4.89
N THR A 63 1.86 -6.23 -5.67
CA THR A 63 2.48 -5.84 -6.95
C THR A 63 1.78 -6.39 -8.20
N GLN A 64 1.04 -7.50 -8.12
CA GLN A 64 0.43 -8.15 -9.29
C GLN A 64 -1.11 -8.09 -9.31
N GLU A 65 -1.77 -8.08 -8.15
CA GLU A 65 -3.23 -8.25 -8.05
C GLU A 65 -3.89 -7.09 -7.30
N TRP A 66 -3.90 -5.92 -7.93
CA TRP A 66 -4.35 -4.66 -7.31
C TRP A 66 -5.78 -4.72 -6.76
N ASP A 67 -6.68 -5.45 -7.42
CA ASP A 67 -8.06 -5.63 -6.97
C ASP A 67 -8.16 -6.53 -5.73
N LEU A 68 -7.30 -7.55 -5.61
CA LEU A 68 -7.24 -8.42 -4.44
C LEU A 68 -6.61 -7.71 -3.23
N TRP A 69 -5.67 -6.81 -3.49
CA TRP A 69 -5.02 -5.99 -2.46
C TRP A 69 -5.98 -5.00 -1.79
N ARG A 70 -6.91 -4.38 -2.55
CA ARG A 70 -7.91 -3.43 -2.03
C ARG A 70 -8.86 -4.03 -0.98
N GLU A 71 -8.99 -5.35 -0.95
CA GLU A 71 -9.84 -6.05 0.01
C GLU A 71 -9.05 -6.70 1.15
N VAL A 72 -7.75 -6.40 1.27
CA VAL A 72 -6.92 -6.95 2.34
C VAL A 72 -7.35 -6.36 3.67
N THR A 73 -7.58 -7.27 4.63
CA THR A 73 -7.86 -6.99 6.04
C THR A 73 -6.77 -7.65 6.88
N ALA A 74 -6.63 -7.27 8.14
CA ALA A 74 -5.75 -7.95 9.10
C ALA A 74 -6.02 -9.46 9.13
N ARG A 75 -7.27 -9.88 8.90
CA ARG A 75 -7.64 -11.30 8.81
C ARG A 75 -7.11 -11.99 7.55
N LYS A 76 -7.07 -11.31 6.41
CA LYS A 76 -6.43 -11.84 5.20
C LYS A 76 -4.90 -11.82 5.32
N LEU A 77 -4.32 -10.78 5.91
CA LEU A 77 -2.88 -10.74 6.25
C LEU A 77 -2.48 -11.89 7.16
N TRP A 78 -3.29 -12.17 8.18
CA TRP A 78 -3.11 -13.31 9.07
C TRP A 78 -3.08 -14.62 8.28
N ALA A 79 -4.02 -14.84 7.36
CA ALA A 79 -4.07 -16.06 6.54
C ALA A 79 -2.81 -16.20 5.67
N LEU A 80 -2.36 -15.11 5.04
CA LEU A 80 -1.14 -15.10 4.23
C LEU A 80 0.11 -15.41 5.04
N VAL A 81 0.20 -14.89 6.27
CA VAL A 81 1.31 -15.20 7.18
C VAL A 81 1.31 -16.67 7.55
N MET A 82 0.13 -17.25 7.83
CA MET A 82 -0.02 -18.66 8.20
C MET A 82 0.20 -19.61 7.03
N ASP A 83 -0.13 -19.21 5.80
CA ASP A 83 0.05 -20.01 4.58
C ASP A 83 1.49 -19.95 4.03
N SER A 84 2.32 -19.00 4.51
CA SER A 84 3.71 -18.90 4.07
C SER A 84 4.54 -20.11 4.55
N GLU A 85 4.97 -20.97 3.62
CA GLU A 85 5.63 -22.28 3.88
C GLU A 85 7.01 -22.23 4.57
N ASN A 86 7.44 -21.11 5.16
CA ASN A 86 8.75 -21.01 5.78
C ASN A 86 8.77 -21.61 7.20
N ILE A 87 9.24 -22.87 7.29
CA ILE A 87 9.27 -23.74 8.48
C ILE A 87 10.20 -23.24 9.62
N GLU A 88 11.25 -22.45 9.36
CA GLU A 88 12.07 -21.84 10.45
C GLU A 88 11.38 -20.68 11.18
N THR A 89 10.27 -20.20 10.62
CA THR A 89 9.55 -18.99 11.04
C THR A 89 8.31 -19.27 11.87
N ASP A 90 7.92 -20.53 12.08
CA ASP A 90 6.59 -20.90 12.63
C ASP A 90 6.28 -20.19 13.97
N LYS A 91 7.24 -20.11 14.91
CA LYS A 91 7.03 -19.35 16.17
C LYS A 91 6.94 -17.83 15.98
N ASN A 92 7.72 -17.27 15.06
CA ASN A 92 7.71 -15.83 14.79
C ASN A 92 6.45 -15.44 14.00
N ASN A 93 6.04 -16.28 13.05
CA ASN A 93 4.80 -16.16 12.28
C ASN A 93 3.59 -16.28 13.21
N GLN A 94 3.56 -17.24 14.14
CA GLN A 94 2.50 -17.35 15.14
C GLN A 94 2.41 -16.12 16.04
N LYS A 95 3.55 -15.57 16.47
CA LYS A 95 3.59 -14.34 17.27
C LYS A 95 3.09 -13.13 16.47
N LEU A 96 3.52 -13.00 15.22
CA LEU A 96 3.11 -11.94 14.29
C LEU A 96 1.61 -12.01 13.97
N ALA A 97 1.13 -13.21 13.65
CA ALA A 97 -0.26 -13.53 13.43
C ALA A 97 -1.11 -13.25 14.69
N GLY A 98 -0.60 -13.59 15.87
CA GLY A 98 -1.23 -13.24 17.15
C GLY A 98 -1.40 -11.73 17.33
N LYS A 99 -0.38 -10.93 16.99
CA LYS A 99 -0.48 -9.45 17.04
C LYS A 99 -1.57 -8.93 16.10
N MET A 100 -1.64 -9.45 14.87
CA MET A 100 -2.65 -9.05 13.88
C MET A 100 -4.09 -9.25 14.37
N LEU A 101 -4.35 -10.34 15.09
CA LEU A 101 -5.67 -10.63 15.66
C LEU A 101 -6.07 -9.70 16.82
N THR A 102 -5.09 -9.01 17.43
CA THR A 102 -5.31 -8.09 18.54
C THR A 102 -5.36 -6.62 18.13
N LEU A 103 -5.16 -6.32 16.84
CA LEU A 103 -5.17 -4.95 16.35
C LEU A 103 -6.55 -4.33 16.52
N THR A 104 -6.58 -3.07 16.96
CA THR A 104 -7.78 -2.26 16.85
C THR A 104 -8.06 -1.97 15.37
N PRO A 105 -9.30 -1.62 14.99
CA PRO A 105 -9.61 -1.25 13.60
C PRO A 105 -8.72 -0.12 13.04
N VAL A 106 -8.30 0.82 13.89
CA VAL A 106 -7.41 1.92 13.48
C VAL A 106 -5.99 1.43 13.22
N GLN A 107 -5.50 0.49 14.04
CA GLN A 107 -4.19 -0.13 13.87
C GLN A 107 -4.13 -1.06 12.65
N GLU A 108 -5.23 -1.76 12.37
CA GLU A 108 -5.38 -2.56 11.15
C GLU A 108 -5.27 -1.69 9.89
N VAL A 109 -5.97 -0.55 9.86
CA VAL A 109 -5.85 0.41 8.75
C VAL A 109 -4.44 0.97 8.64
N ALA A 110 -3.82 1.35 9.77
CA ALA A 110 -2.45 1.85 9.79
C ALA A 110 -1.42 0.83 9.26
N LEU A 111 -1.62 -0.45 9.58
CA LEU A 111 -0.78 -1.54 9.07
C LEU A 111 -0.91 -1.69 7.55
N ILE A 112 -2.13 -1.74 7.04
CA ILE A 112 -2.39 -1.86 5.60
C ILE A 112 -1.78 -0.65 4.87
N GLU A 113 -2.08 0.57 5.32
CA GLU A 113 -1.51 1.79 4.72
C GLU A 113 0.02 1.82 4.72
N THR A 114 0.65 1.26 5.75
CA THR A 114 2.12 1.19 5.83
C THR A 114 2.68 0.25 4.76
N ILE A 115 2.05 -0.91 4.56
CA ILE A 115 2.44 -1.88 3.54
C ILE A 115 2.17 -1.31 2.14
N ASP A 116 1.02 -0.66 1.92
CA ASP A 116 0.67 0.01 0.66
C ASP A 116 1.71 1.06 0.27
N ARG A 117 2.10 1.89 1.24
CA ARG A 117 3.08 2.95 1.04
C ARG A 117 4.44 2.40 0.69
N HIS A 118 4.90 1.36 1.40
CA HIS A 118 6.15 0.68 1.08
C HIS A 118 6.17 0.18 -0.36
N TRP A 119 5.12 -0.53 -0.79
CA TRP A 119 5.05 -1.07 -2.15
C TRP A 119 4.83 0.00 -3.21
N ALA A 120 4.17 1.11 -2.89
CA ALA A 120 4.07 2.26 -3.79
C ALA A 120 5.44 2.90 -4.04
N GLU A 121 6.22 3.12 -2.98
CA GLU A 121 7.57 3.68 -3.08
C GLU A 121 8.52 2.75 -3.84
N GLU A 122 8.46 1.43 -3.57
CA GLU A 122 9.31 0.46 -4.24
C GLU A 122 8.94 0.31 -5.73
N ARG A 123 7.65 0.36 -6.09
CA ARG A 123 7.23 0.41 -7.51
C ARG A 123 7.78 1.63 -8.23
N ASP A 124 7.70 2.80 -7.62
CA ASP A 124 8.25 4.05 -8.18
C ASP A 124 9.77 3.95 -8.37
N ARG A 125 10.47 3.39 -7.38
CA ARG A 125 11.92 3.15 -7.43
C ARG A 125 12.29 2.20 -8.58
N LEU A 126 11.61 1.06 -8.68
CA LEU A 126 11.84 0.07 -9.73
C LEU A 126 11.53 0.64 -11.12
N PHE A 127 10.47 1.44 -11.25
CA PHE A 127 10.13 2.10 -12.50
C PHE A 127 11.20 3.10 -12.93
N LYS A 128 11.70 3.94 -12.01
CA LYS A 128 12.81 4.88 -12.29
C LYS A 128 14.07 4.14 -12.74
N ALA A 129 14.46 3.09 -12.01
CA ALA A 129 15.63 2.27 -12.35
C ALA A 129 15.49 1.62 -13.74
N TYR A 130 14.29 1.19 -14.11
CA TYR A 130 14.02 0.66 -15.45
C TYR A 130 14.19 1.74 -16.54
N GLN A 131 13.65 2.94 -16.32
CA GLN A 131 13.78 4.04 -17.29
C GLN A 131 15.23 4.44 -17.51
N GLU A 132 16.03 4.51 -16.43
CA GLU A 132 17.46 4.81 -16.51
C GLU A 132 18.22 3.77 -17.33
N ARG A 133 18.00 2.47 -17.06
CA ARG A 133 18.60 1.38 -17.83
C ARG A 133 18.23 1.43 -19.30
N LYS A 134 16.98 1.75 -19.61
CA LYS A 134 16.49 1.88 -20.99
C LYS A 134 17.16 3.05 -21.72
N MET A 135 17.38 4.17 -21.03
CA MET A 135 18.08 5.33 -21.58
C MET A 135 19.56 5.01 -21.83
N GLN A 136 20.24 4.40 -20.86
CA GLN A 136 21.64 3.96 -21.00
C GLN A 136 21.83 3.01 -22.18
N ALA A 137 20.99 1.97 -22.29
CA ALA A 137 21.04 1.04 -23.41
C ALA A 137 20.79 1.71 -24.77
N ARG A 138 19.98 2.77 -24.82
CA ARG A 138 19.74 3.55 -26.04
C ARG A 138 20.95 4.42 -26.40
N GLU A 139 21.64 4.99 -25.42
CA GLU A 139 22.86 5.76 -25.63
C GLU A 139 24.02 4.87 -26.09
N GLU A 140 24.19 3.69 -25.52
CA GLU A 140 25.20 2.72 -25.93
C GLU A 140 25.02 2.27 -27.38
N ARG A 141 23.77 2.03 -27.81
CA ARG A 141 23.43 1.71 -29.21
C ARG A 141 23.73 2.84 -30.19
N LYS A 142 23.65 4.10 -29.74
CA LYS A 142 24.02 5.27 -30.57
C LYS A 142 25.53 5.47 -30.68
N ARG A 143 26.32 4.96 -29.73
CA ARG A 143 27.79 5.06 -29.75
C ARG A 143 28.47 3.95 -30.53
N THR A 144 27.75 2.86 -30.80
CA THR A 144 28.23 1.67 -31.53
C THR A 144 27.81 1.66 -33.01
N LEU A 145 27.08 2.67 -33.47
CA LEU A 145 26.74 2.96 -34.87
C LEU A 145 27.52 4.19 -35.34
#